data_AF-A0A7T5JHC2-F1
#
_entry.id   AF-A0A7T5JHC2-F1
#
_cell.length_a   1.000
_cell.length_b   1.000
_cell.length_c   1.000
_cell.angle_alpha   90.00
_cell.angle_beta   90.00
_cell.angle_gamma   90.00
#
_symmetry.space_group_name_H-M   'P 1'
#
loop_
_entity.id
_entity.type
_entity.pdbx_description
1 polymer ?
#
loop_
_entity_poly.entity_id
_entity_poly.type
_entity_poly.pdbx_seq_one_letter_code
_entity_poly.pdbx_strand_id
1 'polypeptide(L)'
;MNRFFSFLNVSKVFSPMTHTSLSAYCKARNLPKASVHKFLKAQCFNTTEGMTSEMIAAADAYFLDDPQPSPTEDITGGLSVVVGNHCTAIEPPSYQGLTVDLGQFRDSESLVISDPLAVAEQFLSAADHLQSALAADIAAREARLQQTRQAQRQIEAKAQQLALEQRLYRLQTAQLDQAQTEETQALAAHLEALQALGKPAATSPQP
;
A
#
# COMPACT_ATOMS: atom_id res chain seq x y z
N MET A 1 -24.29 8.09 -45.58
CA MET A 1 -22.99 7.40 -45.59
C MET A 1 -22.56 7.25 -44.13
N ASN A 2 -22.99 6.23 -43.39
CA ASN A 2 -22.53 4.84 -43.34
C ASN A 2 -21.03 4.65 -43.05
N ARG A 3 -20.69 4.35 -41.78
CA ARG A 3 -20.04 3.11 -41.25
C ARG A 3 -19.43 3.42 -39.86
N PHE A 4 -19.97 2.89 -38.76
CA PHE A 4 -19.73 1.55 -38.15
C PHE A 4 -18.36 1.40 -37.48
N PHE A 5 -18.40 0.93 -36.21
CA PHE A 5 -17.43 0.23 -35.35
C PHE A 5 -17.36 0.91 -33.97
N SER A 6 -17.47 0.25 -32.83
CA SER A 6 -18.01 -1.06 -32.43
C SER A 6 -18.07 -0.99 -30.91
N PHE A 7 -19.20 -1.39 -30.33
CA PHE A 7 -19.33 -1.56 -28.89
C PHE A 7 -18.46 -2.74 -28.46
N LEU A 8 -17.42 -2.49 -27.66
CA LEU A 8 -16.78 -3.54 -26.87
C LEU A 8 -17.42 -3.55 -25.48
N ASN A 9 -18.45 -4.39 -25.44
CA ASN A 9 -19.08 -4.95 -24.26
C ASN A 9 -18.02 -5.75 -23.47
N VAL A 10 -17.48 -5.19 -22.41
CA VAL A 10 -16.74 -5.96 -21.40
C VAL A 10 -17.76 -6.50 -20.43
N SER A 11 -18.09 -7.77 -20.64
CA SER A 11 -18.90 -8.59 -19.76
C SER A 11 -18.48 -8.40 -18.30
N LYS A 12 -19.39 -7.84 -17.50
CA LYS A 12 -19.41 -8.04 -16.05
C LYS A 12 -19.47 -9.54 -15.79
N VAL A 13 -18.33 -10.14 -15.48
CA VAL A 13 -18.31 -11.45 -14.83
C VAL A 13 -18.78 -11.18 -13.40
N PHE A 14 -20.08 -11.35 -13.19
CA PHE A 14 -20.72 -11.35 -11.89
C PHE A 14 -20.29 -12.63 -11.17
N SER A 15 -19.12 -12.62 -10.53
CA SER A 15 -18.71 -13.68 -9.60
C SER A 15 -19.50 -13.52 -8.30
N PRO A 16 -20.04 -14.61 -7.73
CA PRO A 16 -20.90 -14.54 -6.56
C PRO A 16 -20.13 -13.96 -5.37
N MET A 17 -20.72 -12.96 -4.69
CA MET A 17 -20.30 -12.49 -3.37
C MET A 17 -20.50 -13.62 -2.35
N THR A 18 -19.55 -14.56 -2.27
CA THR A 18 -19.48 -15.51 -1.17
C THR A 18 -18.81 -14.82 0.02
N HIS A 19 -19.61 -14.21 0.89
CA HIS A 19 -19.16 -13.70 2.19
C HIS A 19 -18.66 -14.88 3.04
N THR A 20 -17.38 -15.22 2.88
CA THR A 20 -16.77 -16.31 3.63
C THR A 20 -16.19 -15.70 4.90
N SER A 21 -16.60 -16.19 6.06
CA SER A 21 -16.02 -15.74 7.33
C SER A 21 -14.57 -16.21 7.42
N LEU A 22 -13.71 -15.42 8.06
CA LEU A 22 -12.29 -15.76 8.28
C LEU A 22 -12.14 -17.16 8.90
N SER A 23 -13.07 -17.56 9.78
CA SER A 23 -13.06 -18.87 10.42
C SER A 23 -13.40 -20.02 9.47
N ALA A 24 -14.33 -19.81 8.53
CA ALA A 24 -14.66 -20.79 7.50
C ALA A 24 -13.51 -20.94 6.49
N TYR A 25 -12.89 -19.82 6.10
CA TYR A 25 -11.71 -19.80 5.24
C TYR A 25 -10.53 -20.57 5.85
N CYS A 26 -10.17 -20.29 7.11
CA CYS A 26 -9.07 -20.96 7.79
C CYS A 26 -9.33 -22.47 7.97
N LYS A 27 -10.58 -22.86 8.24
CA LYS A 27 -10.97 -24.27 8.39
C LYS A 27 -10.92 -25.03 7.05
N ALA A 28 -11.30 -24.39 5.95
CA ALA A 28 -11.28 -25.00 4.62
C ALA A 28 -9.85 -25.26 4.10
N ARG A 29 -8.89 -24.41 4.48
CA ARG A 29 -7.49 -24.48 4.00
C ARG A 29 -6.51 -24.99 5.06
N ASN A 30 -7.01 -25.45 6.20
CA ASN A 30 -6.24 -25.94 7.34
C ASN A 30 -5.14 -24.98 7.83
N LEU A 31 -5.44 -23.67 7.81
CA LEU A 31 -4.48 -22.62 8.18
C LEU A 31 -4.71 -22.13 9.63
N PRO A 32 -3.64 -21.80 10.38
CA PRO A 32 -3.77 -21.23 11.71
C PRO A 32 -4.36 -19.82 11.65
N LYS A 33 -5.56 -19.65 12.24
CA LYS A 33 -6.34 -18.40 12.24
C LYS A 33 -5.54 -17.17 12.72
N ALA A 34 -4.64 -17.36 13.70
CA ALA A 34 -3.80 -16.29 14.22
C ALA A 34 -2.81 -15.73 13.17
N SER A 35 -2.21 -16.61 12.36
CA SER A 35 -1.26 -16.21 11.31
C SER A 35 -1.96 -15.47 10.18
N VAL A 36 -3.11 -15.98 9.73
CA VAL A 36 -3.92 -15.34 8.67
C VAL A 36 -4.42 -13.96 9.11
N HIS A 37 -4.87 -13.84 10.36
CA HIS A 37 -5.31 -12.55 10.92
C HIS A 37 -4.15 -11.53 11.02
N LYS A 38 -2.95 -11.98 11.43
CA LYS A 38 -1.75 -11.11 11.50
C LYS A 38 -1.33 -10.61 10.13
N PHE A 39 -1.38 -11.47 9.11
CA PHE A 39 -1.09 -11.13 7.72
C PHE A 39 -2.09 -10.11 7.15
N LEU A 40 -3.39 -10.37 7.29
CA LEU A 40 -4.43 -9.46 6.78
C LEU A 40 -4.38 -8.08 7.45
N LYS A 41 -4.06 -8.03 8.74
CA LYS A 41 -3.84 -6.77 9.47
C LYS A 41 -2.60 -6.02 8.98
N ALA A 42 -1.52 -6.74 8.65
CA ALA A 42 -0.31 -6.14 8.10
C ALA A 42 -0.53 -5.53 6.70
N GLN A 43 -1.46 -6.09 5.93
CA GLN A 43 -1.88 -5.60 4.60
C GLN A 43 -3.04 -4.59 4.66
N CYS A 44 -3.38 -4.08 5.85
CA CYS A 44 -4.46 -3.11 6.08
C CYS A 44 -5.87 -3.56 5.65
N PHE A 45 -6.13 -4.87 5.56
CA PHE A 45 -7.47 -5.38 5.27
C PHE A 45 -8.35 -5.42 6.53
N ASN A 46 -9.60 -4.96 6.41
CA ASN A 46 -10.57 -5.00 7.50
C ASN A 46 -11.48 -6.24 7.39
N THR A 47 -11.36 -7.16 8.35
CA THR A 47 -12.12 -8.43 8.39
C THR A 47 -13.44 -8.34 9.16
N THR A 48 -13.90 -7.14 9.57
CA THR A 48 -15.11 -7.00 10.41
C THR A 48 -16.40 -7.35 9.68
N GLU A 49 -16.48 -7.11 8.37
CA GLU A 49 -17.67 -7.43 7.58
C GLU A 49 -17.60 -8.85 7.00
N GLY A 50 -16.40 -9.38 6.75
CA GLY A 50 -16.19 -10.70 6.16
C GLY A 50 -14.87 -10.73 5.39
N MET A 51 -14.53 -11.87 4.77
CA MET A 51 -13.44 -11.87 3.78
C MET A 51 -14.01 -11.53 2.41
N THR A 52 -13.51 -10.46 1.81
CA THR A 52 -13.76 -10.15 0.41
C THR A 52 -12.92 -11.06 -0.49
N SER A 53 -13.30 -11.17 -1.76
CA SER A 53 -12.57 -11.98 -2.76
C SER A 53 -11.11 -11.56 -2.90
N GLU A 54 -10.80 -10.27 -2.74
CA GLU A 54 -9.44 -9.74 -2.80
C GLU A 54 -8.58 -10.19 -1.61
N MET A 55 -9.17 -10.27 -0.40
CA MET A 55 -8.50 -10.75 0.80
C MET A 55 -8.19 -12.25 0.73
N ILE A 56 -9.09 -13.01 0.10
CA ILE A 56 -8.91 -14.44 -0.16
C ILE A 56 -7.76 -14.66 -1.14
N ALA A 57 -7.73 -13.93 -2.26
CA ALA A 57 -6.63 -14.03 -3.23
C ALA A 57 -5.27 -13.65 -2.63
N ALA A 58 -5.21 -12.59 -1.82
CA ALA A 58 -3.98 -12.17 -1.15
C ALA A 58 -3.51 -13.17 -0.09
N ALA A 59 -4.43 -13.80 0.65
CA ALA A 59 -4.10 -14.82 1.63
C ALA A 59 -3.72 -16.17 0.97
N ASP A 60 -4.35 -16.52 -0.16
CA ASP A 60 -3.99 -17.70 -0.94
C ASP A 60 -2.56 -17.55 -1.50
N ALA A 61 -2.23 -16.40 -2.10
CA ALA A 61 -0.90 -16.12 -2.62
C ALA A 61 0.23 -16.08 -1.55
N TYR A 62 -0.11 -15.93 -0.27
CA TYR A 62 0.88 -15.87 0.81
C TYR A 62 0.99 -17.17 1.62
N PHE A 63 -0.12 -17.91 1.77
CA PHE A 63 -0.17 -19.11 2.62
C PHE A 63 -0.29 -20.43 1.85
N LEU A 64 -0.69 -20.40 0.58
CA LEU A 64 -0.79 -21.60 -0.27
C LEU A 64 0.33 -21.66 -1.31
N ASP A 65 0.85 -20.51 -1.76
CA ASP A 65 2.08 -20.44 -2.54
C ASP A 65 3.28 -20.37 -1.60
N ASP A 66 3.69 -21.54 -1.08
CA ASP A 66 5.07 -21.71 -0.64
C ASP A 66 5.91 -21.95 -1.91
N PRO A 67 7.05 -21.26 -2.10
CA PRO A 67 8.02 -21.65 -3.12
C PRO A 67 8.59 -23.01 -2.71
N GLN A 68 8.04 -24.06 -3.30
CA GLN A 68 8.65 -25.38 -3.36
C GLN A 68 10.10 -25.22 -3.83
N PRO A 69 11.13 -25.53 -3.01
CA PRO A 69 12.42 -25.91 -3.57
C PRO A 69 12.19 -27.24 -4.30
N SER A 70 12.22 -27.18 -5.63
CA SER A 70 12.25 -28.37 -6.47
C SER A 70 13.56 -29.13 -6.23
N PRO A 71 13.57 -30.46 -6.42
CA PRO A 71 14.18 -31.40 -5.50
C PRO A 71 15.62 -31.77 -5.86
N THR A 72 16.43 -31.96 -4.82
CA THR A 72 17.69 -32.71 -4.87
C THR A 72 17.40 -34.21 -4.72
N GLU A 73 18.19 -35.00 -5.46
CA GLU A 73 18.43 -36.44 -5.35
C GLU A 73 17.34 -37.34 -5.98
N ASP A 74 17.65 -37.91 -7.15
CA ASP A 74 18.29 -39.23 -7.30
C ASP A 74 17.63 -40.31 -6.44
N ILE A 75 17.14 -41.38 -7.08
CA ILE A 75 17.13 -42.78 -6.59
C ILE A 75 16.47 -43.68 -7.67
N THR A 76 17.36 -44.33 -8.42
CA THR A 76 17.44 -45.77 -8.77
C THR A 76 16.33 -46.55 -9.49
N GLY A 77 16.80 -47.29 -10.51
CA GLY A 77 16.39 -48.66 -10.84
C GLY A 77 16.11 -48.82 -12.34
N GLY A 78 16.87 -49.54 -13.17
CA GLY A 78 17.92 -50.53 -12.96
C GLY A 78 17.73 -51.63 -14.01
N LEU A 79 18.83 -52.03 -14.68
CA LEU A 79 18.99 -53.25 -15.51
C LEU A 79 18.34 -53.20 -16.92
N SER A 80 18.94 -53.65 -18.03
CA SER A 80 19.90 -54.73 -18.25
C SER A 80 20.88 -54.45 -19.38
N VAL A 81 22.11 -54.86 -19.10
CA VAL A 81 23.29 -55.01 -19.95
C VAL A 81 23.04 -55.95 -21.14
N VAL A 82 23.60 -55.62 -22.31
CA VAL A 82 24.10 -56.63 -23.26
C VAL A 82 25.55 -56.28 -23.59
N VAL A 83 26.44 -56.78 -22.75
CA VAL A 83 27.83 -57.06 -23.12
C VAL A 83 27.83 -58.50 -23.62
N GLY A 84 28.25 -58.70 -24.87
CA GLY A 84 28.24 -60.00 -25.56
C GLY A 84 29.56 -60.29 -26.26
N ASN A 85 30.62 -60.42 -25.45
CA ASN A 85 31.64 -61.49 -25.50
C ASN A 85 32.46 -61.77 -26.79
N HIS A 86 33.67 -61.20 -26.79
CA HIS A 86 35.02 -61.75 -27.04
C HIS A 86 35.37 -62.78 -28.16
N CYS A 87 36.54 -62.48 -28.76
CA CYS A 87 37.58 -63.37 -29.35
C CYS A 87 37.42 -63.85 -30.81
N THR A 88 38.43 -63.85 -31.69
CA THR A 88 39.80 -63.27 -31.73
C THR A 88 40.33 -63.47 -33.16
N ALA A 89 41.08 -62.51 -33.70
CA ALA A 89 42.25 -62.76 -34.54
C ALA A 89 43.12 -61.50 -34.51
N ILE A 90 44.36 -61.64 -34.04
CA ILE A 90 45.32 -60.54 -33.93
C ILE A 90 45.94 -60.31 -35.31
N GLU A 91 45.73 -59.11 -35.83
CA GLU A 91 46.47 -58.50 -36.95
C GLU A 91 46.88 -57.07 -36.55
N PRO A 92 47.95 -56.51 -37.14
CA PRO A 92 48.81 -55.45 -36.57
C PRO A 92 48.07 -54.11 -36.32
N PRO A 93 48.44 -53.30 -35.31
CA PRO A 93 47.61 -52.18 -34.86
C PRO A 93 47.58 -51.06 -35.91
N SER A 94 46.42 -50.90 -36.55
CA SER A 94 46.06 -49.76 -37.38
C SER A 94 45.58 -48.61 -36.50
N TYR A 95 46.10 -47.40 -36.72
CA TYR A 95 45.68 -46.17 -36.04
C TYR A 95 44.50 -45.46 -36.72
N GLN A 96 43.76 -46.14 -37.59
CA GLN A 96 42.53 -45.59 -38.16
C GLN A 96 41.36 -45.86 -37.21
N GLY A 97 40.84 -44.81 -36.56
CA GLY A 97 39.70 -44.91 -35.62
C GLY A 97 40.07 -44.81 -34.14
N LEU A 98 41.25 -44.28 -33.79
CA LEU A 98 41.63 -44.03 -32.41
C LEU A 98 40.82 -42.86 -31.82
N THR A 99 39.68 -43.14 -31.18
CA THR A 99 38.94 -42.13 -30.41
C THR A 99 39.60 -41.98 -29.05
N VAL A 100 40.51 -41.01 -28.94
CA VAL A 100 41.06 -40.61 -27.64
C VAL A 100 40.00 -39.80 -26.91
N ASP A 101 39.42 -40.38 -25.86
CA ASP A 101 38.60 -39.60 -24.94
C ASP A 101 39.50 -38.62 -24.18
N LEU A 102 39.29 -37.32 -24.37
CA LEU A 102 40.06 -36.26 -23.71
C LEU A 102 39.57 -35.98 -22.29
N GLY A 103 38.45 -36.59 -21.86
CA GLY A 103 37.88 -36.43 -20.52
C GLY A 103 38.78 -36.96 -19.41
N GLN A 104 39.58 -37.99 -19.70
CA GLN A 104 40.56 -38.62 -18.79
C GLN A 104 41.81 -37.76 -18.51
N PHE A 105 41.94 -36.58 -19.13
CA PHE A 105 42.99 -35.60 -18.85
C PHE A 105 42.47 -34.29 -18.24
N ARG A 106 41.19 -34.21 -17.87
CA ARG A 106 40.59 -33.01 -17.27
C ARG A 106 40.37 -33.23 -15.78
N ASP A 107 41.09 -32.47 -14.95
CA ASP A 107 40.97 -32.51 -13.48
C ASP A 107 39.83 -31.62 -12.93
N SER A 108 38.98 -31.03 -13.79
CA SER A 108 37.92 -30.12 -13.35
C SER A 108 36.68 -30.13 -14.27
N GLU A 109 35.51 -30.19 -13.65
CA GLU A 109 34.21 -30.00 -14.30
C GLU A 109 34.03 -28.56 -14.76
N SER A 110 33.46 -28.37 -15.95
CA SER A 110 33.14 -27.04 -16.50
C SER A 110 31.66 -26.77 -16.29
N LEU A 111 31.32 -25.76 -15.50
CA LEU A 111 29.96 -25.22 -15.44
C LEU A 111 29.68 -24.50 -16.77
N VAL A 112 28.87 -25.12 -17.63
CA VAL A 112 28.47 -24.55 -18.92
C VAL A 112 27.05 -24.02 -18.76
N ILE A 113 26.89 -22.69 -18.83
CA ILE A 113 25.58 -22.07 -19.05
C ILE A 113 25.24 -22.29 -20.52
N SER A 114 24.13 -22.97 -20.79
CA SER A 114 23.74 -23.39 -22.16
C SER A 114 23.63 -22.23 -23.14
N ASP A 115 23.19 -21.05 -22.65
CA ASP A 115 23.16 -19.81 -23.40
C ASP A 115 23.49 -18.62 -22.47
N PRO A 116 24.77 -18.23 -22.36
CA PRO A 116 25.18 -17.16 -21.46
C PRO A 116 24.70 -15.77 -21.93
N LEU A 117 24.42 -15.61 -23.22
CA LEU A 117 23.92 -14.33 -23.76
C LEU A 117 22.46 -14.12 -23.36
N ALA A 118 21.61 -15.14 -23.48
CA ALA A 118 20.22 -15.04 -23.05
C ALA A 118 20.10 -14.72 -21.55
N VAL A 119 20.96 -15.30 -20.71
CA VAL A 119 21.00 -15.00 -19.26
C VAL A 119 21.45 -13.55 -19.01
N ALA A 120 22.45 -13.06 -19.75
CA ALA A 120 22.90 -11.67 -19.62
C ALA A 120 21.82 -10.68 -20.06
N GLU A 121 21.10 -10.94 -21.15
CA GLU A 121 20.00 -10.10 -21.62
C GLU A 121 18.84 -10.03 -20.61
N GLN A 122 18.48 -11.18 -20.02
CA GLN A 122 17.46 -11.24 -18.97
C GLN A 122 17.88 -10.43 -17.72
N PHE A 123 19.15 -10.55 -17.33
CA PHE A 123 19.68 -9.78 -16.19
C PHE A 123 19.65 -8.27 -16.46
N LEU A 124 20.10 -7.83 -17.63
CA LEU A 124 20.09 -6.41 -18.00
C LEU A 124 18.67 -5.85 -18.04
N SER A 125 17.73 -6.57 -18.65
CA SER A 125 16.31 -6.21 -18.66
C SER A 125 15.72 -6.09 -17.25
N ALA A 126 16.05 -7.04 -16.36
CA ALA A 126 15.64 -6.98 -14.97
C ALA A 126 16.26 -5.79 -14.22
N ALA A 127 17.53 -5.48 -14.47
CA ALA A 127 18.21 -4.33 -13.88
C ALA A 127 17.60 -3.00 -14.33
N ASP A 128 17.25 -2.86 -15.62
CA ASP A 128 16.59 -1.68 -16.18
C ASP A 128 15.20 -1.47 -15.56
N HIS A 129 14.42 -2.55 -15.42
CA HIS A 129 13.13 -2.51 -14.74
C HIS A 129 13.27 -2.09 -13.27
N LEU A 130 14.25 -2.63 -12.55
CA LEU A 130 14.51 -2.27 -11.16
C LEU A 130 14.91 -0.79 -11.05
N GLN A 131 15.78 -0.30 -11.92
CA GLN A 131 16.20 1.09 -11.95
C GLN A 131 15.02 2.03 -12.22
N SER A 132 14.15 1.69 -13.17
CA SER A 132 12.93 2.43 -13.47
C SER A 132 11.96 2.46 -12.28
N ALA A 133 11.76 1.31 -11.62
CA ALA A 133 10.89 1.21 -10.44
C ALA A 133 11.43 2.05 -9.26
N LEU A 134 12.74 2.04 -9.02
CA LEU A 134 13.38 2.87 -8.00
C LEU A 134 13.20 4.36 -8.29
N ALA A 135 13.40 4.78 -9.54
CA ALA A 135 13.21 6.18 -9.95
C ALA A 135 11.75 6.63 -9.75
N ALA A 136 10.78 5.77 -10.10
CA ALA A 136 9.37 6.05 -9.89
C ALA A 136 9.00 6.16 -8.40
N ASP A 137 9.53 5.29 -7.54
CA ASP A 137 9.30 5.36 -6.09
C ASP A 137 9.87 6.65 -5.49
N ILE A 138 11.09 7.05 -5.88
CA ILE A 138 11.70 8.31 -5.45
C ILE A 138 10.81 9.49 -5.83
N ALA A 139 10.38 9.57 -7.10
CA ALA A 139 9.51 10.65 -7.57
C ALA A 139 8.17 10.69 -6.81
N ALA A 140 7.58 9.54 -6.53
CA ALA A 140 6.34 9.44 -5.75
C ALA A 140 6.52 9.94 -4.30
N ARG A 141 7.64 9.60 -3.66
CA ARG A 141 7.98 10.07 -2.31
C ARG A 141 8.20 11.58 -2.28
N GLU A 142 8.91 12.12 -3.27
CA GLU A 142 9.14 13.56 -3.40
C GLU A 142 7.82 14.32 -3.60
N ALA A 143 6.95 13.84 -4.48
CA ALA A 143 5.63 14.42 -4.70
C ALA A 143 4.79 14.42 -3.41
N ARG A 144 4.77 13.30 -2.67
CA ARG A 144 4.07 13.21 -1.38
C ARG A 144 4.64 14.20 -0.37
N LEU A 145 5.97 14.34 -0.27
CA LEU A 145 6.61 15.30 0.62
C LEU A 145 6.24 16.75 0.26
N GLN A 146 6.22 17.09 -1.03
CA GLN A 146 5.81 18.41 -1.50
C GLN A 146 4.35 18.72 -1.14
N GLN A 147 3.44 17.76 -1.35
CA GLN A 147 2.04 17.88 -0.97
C GLN A 147 1.88 18.09 0.55
N THR A 148 2.60 17.33 1.37
CA THR A 148 2.59 17.51 2.83
C THR A 148 3.07 18.91 3.24
N ARG A 149 4.16 19.40 2.65
CA ARG A 149 4.68 20.75 2.91
C ARG A 149 3.72 21.85 2.46
N GLN A 150 3.00 21.65 1.37
CA GLN A 150 1.97 22.58 0.93
C GLN A 150 0.80 22.61 1.90
N ALA A 151 0.29 21.45 2.31
CA ALA A 151 -0.80 21.34 3.29
C ALA A 151 -0.43 21.99 4.64
N GLN A 152 0.80 21.76 5.14
CA GLN A 152 1.28 22.41 6.35
C GLN A 152 1.23 23.94 6.25
N ARG A 153 1.74 24.52 5.16
CA ARG A 153 1.71 25.97 4.94
C ARG A 153 0.29 26.52 4.86
N GLN A 154 -0.63 25.80 4.24
CA GLN A 154 -2.04 26.19 4.17
C GLN A 154 -2.72 26.18 5.55
N ILE A 155 -2.46 25.14 6.35
CA ILE A 155 -2.99 25.04 7.72
C ILE A 155 -2.43 26.17 8.58
N GLU A 156 -1.12 26.41 8.54
CA GLU A 156 -0.48 27.47 9.30
C GLU A 156 -1.05 28.85 8.95
N ALA A 157 -1.16 29.16 7.64
CA ALA A 157 -1.75 30.41 7.18
C ALA A 157 -3.20 30.57 7.68
N LYS A 158 -4.01 29.51 7.64
CA LYS A 158 -5.40 29.56 8.11
C LYS A 158 -5.50 29.71 9.63
N ALA A 159 -4.60 29.08 10.39
CA ALA A 159 -4.53 29.23 11.83
C ALA A 159 -4.18 30.67 12.24
N GLN A 160 -3.23 31.30 11.53
CA GLN A 160 -2.89 32.71 11.75
C GLN A 160 -4.07 33.64 11.43
N GLN A 161 -4.79 33.41 10.33
CA GLN A 161 -6.01 34.16 9.99
C GLN A 161 -7.06 34.04 11.09
N LEU A 162 -7.35 32.81 11.55
CA LEU A 162 -8.33 32.57 12.61
C LEU A 162 -7.94 33.29 13.92
N ALA A 163 -6.66 33.27 14.28
CA ALA A 163 -6.17 33.96 15.48
C ALA A 163 -6.40 35.48 15.40
N LEU A 164 -6.20 36.08 14.23
CA LEU A 164 -6.50 37.49 13.99
C LEU A 164 -8.01 37.77 14.07
N GLU A 165 -8.84 36.95 13.44
CA GLU A 165 -10.30 37.07 13.51
C GLU A 165 -10.83 36.98 14.95
N GLN A 166 -10.33 36.03 15.74
CA GLN A 166 -10.69 35.90 17.15
C GLN A 166 -10.31 37.14 17.96
N ARG A 167 -9.13 37.72 17.69
CA ARG A 167 -8.70 38.95 18.35
C ARG A 167 -9.60 40.13 17.98
N LEU A 168 -9.94 40.27 16.70
CA LEU A 168 -10.83 41.32 16.22
C LEU A 168 -12.22 41.20 16.86
N TYR A 169 -12.77 39.99 16.89
CA TYR A 169 -14.05 39.71 17.53
C TYR A 169 -14.05 40.15 19.00
N ARG A 170 -13.04 39.72 19.79
CA ARG A 170 -12.92 40.10 21.21
C ARG A 170 -12.85 41.62 21.41
N LEU A 171 -12.15 42.32 20.53
CA LEU A 171 -12.03 43.78 20.59
C LEU A 171 -13.37 44.45 20.25
N GLN A 172 -14.06 44.00 19.22
CA GLN A 172 -15.37 44.53 18.82
C GLN A 172 -16.43 44.29 19.89
N THR A 173 -16.48 43.08 20.47
CA THR A 173 -17.43 42.79 21.55
C THR A 173 -17.14 43.65 22.78
N ALA A 174 -15.87 43.81 23.18
CA ALA A 174 -15.52 44.67 24.30
C ALA A 174 -15.94 46.14 24.07
N GLN A 175 -15.81 46.65 22.85
CA GLN A 175 -16.28 47.99 22.50
C GLN A 175 -17.81 48.10 22.55
N LEU A 176 -18.52 47.10 22.05
CA LEU A 176 -19.99 47.05 22.10
C LEU A 176 -20.49 46.98 23.54
N ASP A 177 -19.89 46.14 24.37
CA ASP A 177 -20.25 45.99 25.79
C ASP A 177 -20.02 47.31 26.56
N GLN A 178 -18.93 48.01 26.26
CA GLN A 178 -18.65 49.33 26.84
C GLN A 178 -19.71 50.35 26.41
N ALA A 179 -19.98 50.47 25.10
CA ALA A 179 -20.97 51.41 24.58
C ALA A 179 -22.37 51.12 25.13
N GLN A 180 -22.76 49.83 25.20
CA GLN A 180 -24.04 49.43 25.79
C GLN A 180 -24.13 49.81 27.27
N THR A 181 -23.03 49.62 28.02
CA THR A 181 -22.97 50.01 29.44
C THR A 181 -23.14 51.52 29.60
N GLU A 182 -22.44 52.32 28.81
CA GLU A 182 -22.53 53.79 28.83
C GLU A 182 -23.96 54.27 28.50
N GLU A 183 -24.57 53.76 27.43
CA GLU A 183 -25.93 54.11 27.03
C GLU A 183 -26.97 53.68 28.08
N THR A 184 -26.80 52.50 28.69
CA THR A 184 -27.72 52.01 29.74
C THR A 184 -27.60 52.85 31.01
N GLN A 185 -26.40 53.27 31.39
CA GLN A 185 -26.17 54.16 32.53
C GLN A 185 -26.78 55.55 32.28
N ALA A 186 -26.59 56.10 31.08
CA ALA A 186 -27.20 57.38 30.68
C ALA A 186 -28.72 57.32 30.75
N LEU A 187 -29.33 56.25 30.23
CA LEU A 187 -30.77 56.02 30.33
C LEU A 187 -31.25 55.94 31.78
N ALA A 188 -30.54 55.18 32.63
CA ALA A 188 -30.88 55.06 34.06
C ALA A 188 -30.84 56.43 34.77
N ALA A 189 -29.82 57.25 34.50
CA ALA A 189 -29.70 58.59 35.05
C ALA A 189 -30.86 59.51 34.59
N HIS A 190 -31.28 59.42 33.32
CA HIS A 190 -32.44 60.16 32.82
C HIS A 190 -33.75 59.73 33.48
N LEU A 191 -33.96 58.42 33.69
CA LEU A 191 -35.13 57.89 34.38
C LEU A 191 -35.17 58.35 35.85
N GLU A 192 -34.04 58.34 36.54
CA GLU A 192 -33.92 58.84 37.91
C GLU A 192 -34.24 60.34 38.00
N ALA A 193 -33.73 61.15 37.06
CA ALA A 193 -34.02 62.57 36.99
C ALA A 193 -35.53 62.86 36.76
N LEU A 194 -36.19 62.09 35.88
CA LEU A 194 -37.64 62.19 35.66
C LEU A 194 -38.43 61.83 36.92
N GLN A 195 -38.00 60.79 37.65
CA GLN A 195 -38.64 60.39 38.90
C GLN A 195 -38.50 61.46 39.99
N ALA A 196 -37.37 62.15 40.04
CA ALA A 196 -37.14 63.25 40.98
C ALA A 196 -38.08 64.44 40.71
N LEU A 197 -38.36 64.76 39.45
CA LEU A 197 -39.32 65.81 39.07
C LEU A 197 -40.77 65.48 39.46
N GLY A 198 -41.13 64.19 39.51
CA GLY A 198 -42.46 63.72 39.87
C GLY A 198 -42.75 63.67 41.38
N LYS A 199 -41.76 63.88 42.25
CA LYS A 199 -41.97 63.94 43.71
C LYS A 199 -42.27 65.39 44.14
N PRO A 200 -43.48 65.70 44.66
CA PRO A 200 -43.77 67.04 45.17
C PRO A 200 -42.83 67.36 46.33
N ALA A 201 -42.23 68.55 46.33
CA ALA A 201 -41.39 69.02 47.42
C ALA A 201 -42.18 68.89 48.73
N ALA A 202 -41.66 68.14 49.69
CA ALA A 202 -42.27 68.01 51.00
C ALA A 202 -42.37 69.39 51.62
N THR A 203 -43.59 69.95 51.61
CA THR A 203 -43.93 71.19 52.30
C THR A 203 -43.55 71.01 53.76
N SER A 204 -42.46 71.67 54.16
CA SER A 204 -41.98 71.60 55.53
C SER A 204 -43.04 72.22 56.44
N PRO A 205 -43.48 71.57 57.54
CA PRO A 205 -44.36 72.22 58.49
C PRO A 205 -43.57 73.35 59.16
N GLN A 206 -43.92 74.60 58.85
CA GLN A 206 -43.44 75.74 59.62
C GLN A 206 -43.99 75.66 61.05
N PRO A 207 -43.19 76.06 62.06
CA PRO A 207 -43.57 76.03 63.47
C PRO A 207 -44.70 77.00 63.80
#